data_AF-A0A9W4X0S9-F1
#
_entry.id   AF-A0A9W4X0S9-F1
#
_cell.length_a   1.000
_cell.length_b   1.000
_cell.length_c   1.000
_cell.angle_alpha   90.00
_cell.angle_beta   90.00
_cell.angle_gamma   90.00
#
_symmetry.space_group_name_H-M   'P 1'
#
loop_
_entity.id
_entity.type
_entity.pdbx_description
1 polymer ?
#
loop_
_entity_poly.entity_id
_entity_poly.type
_entity_poly.pdbx_seq_one_letter_code
_entity_poly.pdbx_strand_id
1 'polypeptide(L)'
;TAAKERKTLHQKEINSKKQAEKDQKETEEWSVGAKDASKKEAQRLKKEAQLAKKNEAARLLEQEEKELSQIKPLLKPTKKSGEDVLEQESTERREIPVYTASNIDDALDLLAIATETSSSPGVGKTGLSNSVPMSAANIERHPERRFKAAFRAYEEREILKLKEDNPGLQNPFNQSNVLRHNASKEESDKMIEAARQDIENRLRV
;
A
#
# COMPACT_ATOMS: atom_id res chain seq x y z
N THR A 1 13.91 -33.88 8.57
CA THR A 1 15.10 -33.29 9.22
C THR A 1 15.43 -32.03 8.46
N ALA A 2 15.65 -30.92 9.17
CA ALA A 2 15.82 -29.58 8.57
C ALA A 2 16.87 -29.52 7.42
N ALA A 3 17.90 -30.38 7.44
CA ALA A 3 18.87 -30.50 6.37
C ALA A 3 18.29 -31.07 5.05
N LYS A 4 17.35 -32.02 5.13
CA LYS A 4 16.64 -32.55 3.94
C LYS A 4 15.70 -31.49 3.36
N GLU A 5 14.99 -30.75 4.22
CA GLU A 5 14.10 -29.66 3.79
C GLU A 5 14.87 -28.54 3.08
N ARG A 6 16.01 -28.09 3.61
CA ARG A 6 16.87 -27.09 2.93
C ARG A 6 17.36 -27.56 1.56
N LYS A 7 17.77 -28.83 1.44
CA LYS A 7 18.15 -29.42 0.15
C LYS A 7 16.96 -29.47 -0.82
N THR A 8 15.75 -29.79 -0.35
CA THR A 8 14.55 -29.77 -1.20
C THR A 8 14.16 -28.36 -1.63
N LEU A 9 14.27 -27.35 -0.77
CA LEU A 9 13.99 -25.95 -1.12
C LEU A 9 15.00 -25.44 -2.15
N HIS A 10 16.29 -25.71 -1.94
CA HIS A 10 17.32 -25.35 -2.91
C HIS A 10 17.12 -26.05 -4.26
N GLN A 11 16.74 -27.33 -4.26
CA GLN A 11 16.42 -28.05 -5.50
C GLN A 11 15.18 -27.46 -6.20
N LYS A 12 14.16 -27.04 -5.44
CA LYS A 12 12.97 -26.35 -5.97
C LYS A 12 13.33 -25.00 -6.57
N GLU A 13 14.20 -24.21 -5.94
CA GLU A 13 14.69 -22.94 -6.50
C GLU A 13 15.50 -23.14 -7.77
N ILE A 14 16.39 -24.14 -7.81
CA ILE A 14 17.14 -24.48 -9.03
C ILE A 14 16.19 -24.91 -10.14
N ASN A 15 15.21 -25.75 -9.84
CA ASN A 15 14.23 -26.21 -10.82
C ASN A 15 13.34 -25.06 -11.32
N SER A 16 12.91 -24.16 -10.43
CA SER A 16 12.13 -22.97 -10.77
C SER A 16 12.90 -22.02 -11.69
N LYS A 17 14.19 -21.76 -11.39
CA LYS A 17 15.05 -20.96 -12.26
C LYS A 17 15.25 -21.61 -13.63
N LYS A 18 15.51 -22.93 -13.67
CA LYS A 18 15.60 -23.68 -14.93
C LYS A 18 14.29 -23.68 -15.71
N GLN A 19 13.15 -23.66 -15.03
CA GLN A 19 11.84 -23.56 -15.68
C GLN A 19 11.65 -22.15 -16.24
N ALA A 20 11.94 -21.10 -15.47
CA ALA A 20 11.89 -19.72 -15.97
C ALA A 20 12.81 -19.49 -17.17
N GLU A 21 14.02 -20.06 -17.18
CA GLU A 21 14.93 -20.00 -18.34
C GLU A 21 14.39 -20.76 -19.56
N LYS A 22 13.70 -21.89 -19.36
CA LYS A 22 13.04 -22.63 -20.44
C LYS A 22 11.83 -21.86 -20.96
N ASP A 23 10.99 -21.34 -20.08
CA ASP A 23 9.83 -20.53 -20.44
C ASP A 23 10.29 -19.28 -21.22
N GLN A 24 11.40 -18.63 -20.83
CA GLN A 24 11.98 -17.53 -21.60
C GLN A 24 12.44 -17.97 -22.99
N LYS A 25 13.20 -19.05 -23.09
CA LYS A 25 13.66 -19.58 -24.40
C LYS A 25 12.50 -20.02 -25.28
N GLU A 26 11.49 -20.66 -24.70
CA GLU A 26 10.26 -21.02 -25.40
C GLU A 26 9.53 -19.74 -25.86
N THR A 27 9.40 -18.70 -25.02
CA THR A 27 8.80 -17.43 -25.48
C THR A 27 9.60 -16.78 -26.60
N GLU A 28 10.93 -16.86 -26.57
CA GLU A 28 11.79 -16.37 -27.64
C GLU A 28 11.57 -17.21 -28.91
N GLU A 29 11.57 -18.53 -28.83
CA GLU A 29 11.32 -19.44 -29.95
C GLU A 29 9.91 -19.25 -30.55
N TRP A 30 8.88 -19.11 -29.72
CA TRP A 30 7.52 -18.83 -30.16
C TRP A 30 7.32 -17.40 -30.67
N SER A 31 8.24 -16.48 -30.34
CA SER A 31 8.23 -15.12 -30.90
C SER A 31 8.82 -15.04 -32.31
N VAL A 32 9.65 -16.01 -32.71
CA VAL A 32 10.21 -16.10 -34.08
C VAL A 32 9.11 -16.54 -35.04
N GLY A 33 8.42 -15.56 -35.62
CA GLY A 33 7.29 -15.77 -36.54
C GLY A 33 6.01 -15.06 -36.11
N ALA A 34 6.00 -14.45 -34.92
CA ALA A 34 4.95 -13.52 -34.53
C ALA A 34 4.95 -12.33 -35.49
N LYS A 35 3.78 -11.99 -36.03
CA LYS A 35 3.60 -10.90 -36.98
C LYS A 35 4.01 -9.59 -36.31
N ASP A 36 4.85 -8.79 -36.96
CA ASP A 36 5.34 -7.50 -36.44
C ASP A 36 4.18 -6.55 -36.07
N ALA A 37 3.74 -6.64 -34.82
CA ALA A 37 2.75 -5.74 -34.24
C ALA A 37 3.39 -4.45 -33.72
N SER A 38 4.73 -4.35 -33.75
CA SER A 38 5.53 -3.21 -33.28
C SER A 38 5.01 -1.86 -33.76
N LYS A 39 4.56 -1.75 -35.02
CA LYS A 39 3.97 -0.49 -35.54
C LYS A 39 2.58 -0.20 -34.95
N LYS A 40 1.77 -1.21 -34.70
CA LYS A 40 0.43 -1.10 -34.08
C LYS A 40 0.55 -0.82 -32.58
N GLU A 41 1.48 -1.46 -31.90
CA GLU A 41 1.77 -1.26 -30.48
C GLU A 41 2.40 0.10 -30.22
N ALA A 42 3.36 0.55 -31.04
CA ALA A 42 3.89 1.90 -30.96
C ALA A 42 2.81 2.98 -31.17
N GLN A 43 1.84 2.76 -32.06
CA GLN A 43 0.70 3.66 -32.24
C GLN A 43 -0.29 3.61 -31.06
N ARG A 44 -0.54 2.43 -30.48
CA ARG A 44 -1.39 2.28 -29.29
C ARG A 44 -0.75 2.91 -28.06
N LEU A 45 0.54 2.69 -27.84
CA LEU A 45 1.33 3.31 -26.77
C LEU A 45 1.36 4.84 -26.89
N LYS A 46 1.49 5.38 -28.11
CA LYS A 46 1.39 6.84 -28.34
C LYS A 46 0.01 7.38 -28.01
N LYS A 47 -1.06 6.68 -28.41
CA LYS A 47 -2.45 7.07 -28.10
C LYS A 47 -2.75 6.97 -26.61
N GLU A 48 -2.25 5.93 -25.95
CA GLU A 48 -2.43 5.69 -24.52
C GLU A 48 -1.64 6.70 -23.69
N ALA A 49 -0.40 7.02 -24.07
CA ALA A 49 0.37 8.10 -23.45
C ALA A 49 -0.28 9.47 -23.64
N GLN A 50 -0.89 9.73 -24.81
CA GLN A 50 -1.67 10.96 -25.03
C GLN A 50 -2.95 10.98 -24.20
N LEU A 51 -3.64 9.85 -24.06
CA LEU A 51 -4.84 9.73 -23.23
C LEU A 51 -4.48 9.90 -21.74
N ALA A 52 -3.38 9.32 -21.28
CA ALA A 52 -2.86 9.51 -19.92
C ALA A 52 -2.48 10.97 -19.65
N LYS A 53 -1.72 11.60 -20.55
CA LYS A 53 -1.37 13.02 -20.44
C LYS A 53 -2.60 13.93 -20.43
N LYS A 54 -3.64 13.59 -21.21
CA LYS A 54 -4.91 14.33 -21.21
C LYS A 54 -5.70 14.12 -19.92
N ASN A 55 -5.71 12.92 -19.36
CA ASN A 55 -6.36 12.64 -18.09
C ASN A 55 -5.67 13.34 -16.92
N GLU A 56 -4.33 13.38 -16.92
CA GLU A 56 -3.54 14.12 -15.92
C GLU A 56 -3.77 15.63 -16.03
N ALA A 57 -3.76 16.18 -17.25
CA ALA A 57 -4.08 17.59 -17.49
C ALA A 57 -5.52 17.94 -17.10
N ALA A 58 -6.49 17.07 -17.41
CA ALA A 58 -7.88 17.27 -17.00
C ALA A 58 -8.05 17.22 -15.48
N ARG A 59 -7.29 16.37 -14.78
CA ARG A 59 -7.29 16.30 -13.32
C ARG A 59 -6.71 17.57 -12.68
N LEU A 60 -5.64 18.13 -13.24
CA LEU A 60 -5.07 19.40 -12.79
C LEU A 60 -6.04 20.56 -13.02
N LEU A 61 -6.66 20.61 -14.20
CA LEU A 61 -7.67 21.63 -14.52
C LEU A 61 -8.88 21.56 -13.57
N GLU A 62 -9.36 20.35 -13.25
CA GLU A 62 -10.44 20.18 -12.28
C GLU A 62 -10.04 20.61 -10.84
N GLN A 63 -8.75 20.45 -10.47
CA GLN A 63 -8.22 20.97 -9.22
C GLN A 63 -8.17 22.50 -9.25
N GLU A 64 -7.70 23.11 -10.33
CA GLU A 64 -7.72 24.56 -10.53
C GLU A 64 -9.14 25.14 -10.48
N GLU A 65 -10.13 24.50 -11.12
CA GLU A 65 -11.54 24.92 -11.06
C GLU A 65 -12.13 24.81 -9.64
N LYS A 66 -11.73 23.80 -8.87
CA LYS A 66 -12.13 23.66 -7.47
C LYS A 66 -11.48 24.71 -6.57
N GLU A 67 -10.24 25.08 -6.81
CA GLU A 67 -9.57 26.15 -6.08
C GLU A 67 -10.15 27.53 -6.48
N LEU A 68 -10.42 27.77 -7.76
CA LEU A 68 -11.02 29.00 -8.26
C LEU A 68 -12.46 29.20 -7.77
N SER A 69 -13.24 28.13 -7.62
CA SER A 69 -14.60 28.19 -7.05
C SER A 69 -14.64 28.32 -5.53
N GLN A 70 -13.56 27.95 -4.83
CA GLN A 70 -13.40 28.20 -3.39
C GLN A 70 -13.06 29.67 -3.09
N ILE A 71 -12.49 30.41 -4.05
CA ILE A 71 -12.22 31.84 -3.91
C ILE A 71 -13.54 32.62 -4.09
N LYS A 72 -14.13 33.04 -2.96
CA LYS A 72 -15.27 33.97 -2.95
C LYS A 72 -14.82 35.33 -3.49
N PRO A 73 -15.51 35.94 -4.47
CA PRO A 73 -15.12 37.26 -4.99
C PRO A 73 -15.37 38.34 -3.92
N LEU A 74 -14.31 38.77 -3.24
CA LEU A 74 -14.34 39.98 -2.42
C LEU A 74 -14.14 41.19 -3.33
N LEU A 75 -15.24 41.78 -3.79
CA LEU A 75 -15.21 43.14 -4.32
C LEU A 75 -15.08 44.16 -3.18
N LYS A 76 -13.88 44.76 -3.07
CA LYS A 76 -13.70 46.20 -2.84
C LYS A 76 -12.45 46.65 -3.62
N PRO A 77 -12.52 47.67 -4.49
CA PRO A 77 -11.41 48.03 -5.36
C PRO A 77 -10.43 48.95 -4.64
N THR A 78 -9.19 48.51 -4.46
CA THR A 78 -8.04 49.41 -4.23
C THR A 78 -6.88 48.99 -5.12
N LYS A 79 -6.40 49.97 -5.89
CA LYS A 79 -5.39 49.87 -6.95
C LYS A 79 -4.00 49.45 -6.44
N LYS A 80 -3.22 48.93 -7.40
CA LYS A 80 -1.72 48.79 -7.47
C LYS A 80 -1.20 47.51 -6.79
N SER A 81 -0.21 46.77 -7.30
CA SER A 81 0.60 46.77 -8.53
C SER A 81 1.63 45.62 -8.37
N GLY A 82 2.01 44.95 -9.46
CA GLY A 82 3.25 44.16 -9.58
C GLY A 82 3.10 42.72 -9.09
N GLU A 83 3.19 41.68 -9.92
CA GLU A 83 4.32 41.19 -10.75
C GLU A 83 4.89 39.93 -10.10
N ASP A 84 4.77 38.85 -10.87
CA ASP A 84 5.40 37.52 -10.81
C ASP A 84 5.62 36.84 -9.45
N VAL A 85 5.04 35.65 -9.29
CA VAL A 85 5.76 34.38 -9.06
C VAL A 85 4.73 33.25 -9.03
N LEU A 86 4.79 32.34 -10.01
CA LEU A 86 4.35 30.92 -9.99
C LEU A 86 4.42 30.47 -11.47
N GLU A 87 5.21 29.49 -11.89
CA GLU A 87 4.99 28.08 -11.58
C GLU A 87 6.15 27.20 -12.09
N GLN A 88 6.68 26.38 -11.17
CA GLN A 88 6.99 24.96 -11.44
C GLN A 88 5.70 24.29 -11.97
N GLU A 89 5.65 23.31 -12.86
CA GLU A 89 6.29 22.00 -12.84
C GLU A 89 5.67 21.16 -13.98
N SER A 90 6.38 20.25 -14.66
CA SER A 90 5.74 19.11 -15.35
C SER A 90 6.72 18.03 -15.85
N THR A 91 7.19 17.14 -14.97
CA THR A 91 7.75 15.83 -15.39
C THR A 91 7.56 14.69 -14.37
N GLU A 92 6.33 14.36 -13.95
CA GLU A 92 6.09 13.11 -13.21
C GLU A 92 6.12 11.86 -14.11
N ARG A 93 7.31 11.51 -14.62
CA ARG A 93 7.70 10.14 -14.95
C ARG A 93 8.67 9.73 -13.88
N ARG A 94 8.23 8.97 -12.85
CA ARG A 94 9.05 8.44 -11.73
C ARG A 94 10.50 8.85 -11.88
N GLU A 95 10.79 10.09 -11.47
CA GLU A 95 12.07 10.69 -11.77
C GLU A 95 13.05 9.85 -10.98
N ILE A 96 13.86 9.05 -11.69
CA ILE A 96 15.03 8.48 -11.07
C ILE A 96 15.78 9.73 -10.63
N PRO A 97 16.03 9.95 -9.33
CA PRO A 97 16.76 11.13 -8.90
C PRO A 97 18.11 11.07 -9.60
N VAL A 98 18.29 11.90 -10.63
CA VAL A 98 19.54 12.01 -11.37
C VAL A 98 20.41 12.90 -10.53
N TYR A 99 21.21 12.28 -9.66
CA TYR A 99 22.15 13.02 -8.83
C TYR A 99 23.27 13.55 -9.74
N THR A 100 23.29 14.86 -9.97
CA THR A 100 24.37 15.53 -10.69
C THR A 100 25.32 16.12 -9.64
N ALA A 101 26.54 15.59 -9.55
CA ALA A 101 27.56 16.20 -8.70
C ALA A 101 28.16 17.42 -9.41
N SER A 102 27.87 18.62 -8.91
CA SER A 102 28.49 19.86 -9.41
C SER A 102 29.93 20.03 -8.95
N ASN A 103 30.28 19.50 -7.78
CA ASN A 103 31.63 19.56 -7.19
C ASN A 103 32.23 18.17 -6.94
N ILE A 104 33.55 18.12 -6.81
CA ILE A 104 34.29 16.87 -6.49
C ILE A 104 33.83 16.30 -5.14
N ASP A 105 33.58 17.16 -4.16
CA ASP A 105 33.10 16.73 -2.84
C ASP A 105 31.70 16.09 -2.92
N ASP A 106 30.80 16.64 -3.75
CA ASP A 106 29.46 16.05 -4.00
C ASP A 106 29.57 14.69 -4.71
N ALA A 107 30.55 14.54 -5.62
CA ALA A 107 30.80 13.28 -6.32
C ALA A 107 31.35 12.20 -5.38
N LEU A 108 32.17 12.59 -4.40
CA LEU A 108 32.70 11.68 -3.38
C LEU A 108 31.60 11.23 -2.40
N ASP A 109 30.67 12.11 -2.03
CA ASP A 109 29.52 11.76 -1.18
C ASP A 109 28.58 10.75 -1.87
N LEU A 110 28.25 10.99 -3.16
CA LEU A 110 27.45 10.04 -3.94
C LEU A 110 28.12 8.68 -4.12
N LEU A 111 29.46 8.64 -4.26
CA LEU A 111 30.21 7.40 -4.35
C LEU A 111 30.23 6.64 -3.02
N ALA A 112 30.29 7.33 -1.88
CA ALA A 112 30.18 6.71 -0.56
C ALA A 112 28.82 6.03 -0.38
N ILE A 113 27.72 6.71 -0.73
CA ILE A 113 26.36 6.16 -0.67
C ILE A 113 26.20 4.96 -1.63
N ALA A 114 26.71 5.05 -2.86
CA ALA A 114 26.63 3.95 -3.83
C ALA A 114 27.46 2.72 -3.41
N THR A 115 28.61 2.92 -2.77
CA THR A 115 29.43 1.81 -2.26
C THR A 115 28.79 1.16 -1.03
N GLU A 116 28.20 1.92 -0.10
CA GLU A 116 27.43 1.37 1.03
C GLU A 116 26.25 0.47 0.58
N THR A 117 25.58 0.80 -0.54
CA THR A 117 24.48 -0.03 -1.06
C THR A 117 24.94 -1.30 -1.78
N SER A 118 26.17 -1.32 -2.31
CA SER A 118 26.70 -2.44 -3.09
C SER A 118 27.64 -3.36 -2.30
N SER A 119 28.26 -2.87 -1.21
CA SER A 119 29.08 -3.67 -0.32
C SER A 119 28.25 -4.20 0.86
N SER A 120 27.76 -5.44 0.74
CA SER A 120 27.40 -6.38 1.83
C SER A 120 26.51 -5.86 3.00
N PRO A 121 25.37 -6.52 3.30
CA PRO A 121 24.51 -6.13 4.40
C PRO A 121 25.15 -6.49 5.75
N GLY A 122 26.04 -5.64 6.28
CA GLY A 122 26.66 -5.93 7.57
C GLY A 122 27.80 -5.04 8.07
N VAL A 123 28.28 -4.06 7.32
CA VAL A 123 29.35 -3.18 7.82
C VAL A 123 28.77 -1.79 8.04
N GLY A 124 28.59 -1.45 9.31
CA GLY A 124 28.03 -0.16 9.70
C GLY A 124 29.06 0.97 9.75
N LYS A 125 28.48 2.18 9.84
CA LYS A 125 29.06 3.47 10.24
C LYS A 125 29.94 4.12 9.13
N THR A 126 29.69 5.36 8.71
CA THR A 126 29.47 6.55 9.54
C THR A 126 28.79 7.70 8.78
N GLY A 127 27.75 8.30 9.38
CA GLY A 127 27.59 9.77 9.37
C GLY A 127 26.57 10.37 8.39
N LEU A 128 25.46 10.82 8.98
CA LEU A 128 24.75 12.06 8.64
C LEU A 128 23.86 12.08 7.37
N SER A 129 22.56 11.78 7.54
CA SER A 129 21.47 12.73 7.24
C SER A 129 20.10 12.07 7.47
N ASN A 130 19.12 12.89 7.88
CA ASN A 130 17.76 12.50 8.26
C ASN A 130 16.90 12.04 7.07
N SER A 131 17.21 10.88 6.47
CA SER A 131 16.25 10.17 5.62
C SER A 131 16.03 8.78 6.22
N VAL A 132 14.77 8.43 6.50
CA VAL A 132 14.38 7.18 7.15
C VAL A 132 14.94 6.00 6.35
N PRO A 133 15.99 5.31 6.81
CA PRO A 133 16.49 4.16 6.10
C PRO A 133 15.57 3.00 6.44
N MET A 134 14.87 2.45 5.43
CA MET A 134 14.37 1.07 5.50
C MET A 134 15.58 0.15 5.49
N SER A 135 16.30 0.14 6.61
CA SER A 135 17.44 -0.72 6.87
C SER A 135 16.98 -2.17 6.71
N ALA A 136 17.83 -3.03 6.15
CA ALA A 136 17.61 -4.47 6.14
C ALA A 136 17.44 -5.06 7.57
N ALA A 137 17.77 -4.30 8.62
CA ALA A 137 17.44 -4.60 10.02
C ALA A 137 15.93 -4.43 10.35
N ASN A 138 15.18 -3.68 9.55
CA ASN A 138 13.73 -3.48 9.66
C ASN A 138 12.89 -4.46 8.81
N ILE A 139 13.54 -5.34 8.04
CA ILE A 139 12.85 -6.46 7.38
C ILE A 139 12.46 -7.44 8.49
N GLU A 140 11.17 -7.48 8.82
CA GLU A 140 10.63 -8.30 9.90
C GLU A 140 10.90 -9.79 9.62
N ARG A 141 11.80 -10.37 10.41
CA ARG A 141 12.23 -11.77 10.28
C ARG A 141 11.15 -12.75 10.74
N HIS A 142 10.20 -12.33 11.58
CA HIS A 142 9.11 -13.15 12.11
C HIS A 142 7.74 -12.49 11.88
N PRO A 143 7.22 -12.52 10.64
CA PRO A 143 5.91 -11.95 10.31
C PRO A 143 4.79 -12.58 11.15
N GLU A 144 4.92 -13.84 11.53
CA GLU A 144 3.98 -14.56 12.40
C GLU A 144 3.78 -13.88 13.77
N ARG A 145 4.81 -13.21 14.32
CA ARG A 145 4.69 -12.52 15.61
C ARG A 145 3.89 -11.22 15.50
N ARG A 146 4.06 -10.50 14.39
CA ARG A 146 3.29 -9.27 14.12
C ARG A 146 1.87 -9.57 13.65
N PHE A 147 1.64 -10.74 13.05
CA PHE A 147 0.33 -11.15 12.57
C PHE A 147 -0.75 -11.02 13.64
N LYS A 148 -0.49 -11.48 14.88
CA LYS A 148 -1.47 -11.40 15.96
C LYS A 148 -1.87 -9.96 16.31
N ALA A 149 -0.91 -9.04 16.36
CA ALA A 149 -1.17 -7.64 16.67
C ALA A 149 -1.87 -6.93 15.49
N ALA A 150 -1.39 -7.17 14.26
CA ALA A 150 -1.98 -6.61 13.06
C ALA A 150 -3.42 -7.11 12.82
N PHE A 151 -3.65 -8.40 13.07
CA PHE A 151 -4.97 -9.02 12.95
C PHE A 151 -5.95 -8.43 13.95
N ARG A 152 -5.53 -8.23 15.22
CA ARG A 152 -6.37 -7.57 16.22
C ARG A 152 -6.75 -6.14 15.81
N ALA A 153 -5.78 -5.35 15.34
CA ALA A 153 -6.05 -3.98 14.86
C ALA A 153 -7.00 -3.97 13.64
N TYR A 154 -6.90 -4.97 12.76
CA TYR A 154 -7.82 -5.16 11.64
C TYR A 154 -9.21 -5.56 12.11
N GLU A 155 -9.33 -6.53 13.02
CA GLU A 155 -10.60 -6.95 13.61
C GLU A 155 -11.32 -5.76 14.25
N GLU A 156 -10.64 -4.96 15.07
CA GLU A 156 -11.24 -3.79 15.73
C GLU A 156 -11.81 -2.77 14.73
N ARG A 157 -11.19 -2.59 13.57
CA ARG A 157 -11.67 -1.69 12.51
C ARG A 157 -12.80 -2.27 11.67
N GLU A 158 -12.68 -3.54 11.28
CA GLU A 158 -13.62 -4.16 10.34
C GLU A 158 -14.85 -4.74 11.04
N ILE A 159 -14.78 -5.07 12.34
CA ILE A 159 -15.93 -5.60 13.07
C ILE A 159 -17.08 -4.58 13.19
N LEU A 160 -16.78 -3.29 13.17
CA LEU A 160 -17.79 -2.23 13.17
C LEU A 160 -18.56 -2.21 11.85
N LYS A 161 -17.85 -2.22 10.72
CA LYS A 161 -18.46 -2.29 9.38
C LYS A 161 -19.26 -3.58 9.19
N LEU A 162 -18.70 -4.72 9.61
CA LEU A 162 -19.37 -6.02 9.54
C LEU A 162 -20.70 -6.04 10.32
N LYS A 163 -20.78 -5.34 11.45
CA LYS A 163 -22.02 -5.19 12.24
C LYS A 163 -23.04 -4.27 11.58
N GLU A 164 -22.59 -3.21 10.92
CA GLU A 164 -23.45 -2.30 10.15
C GLU A 164 -24.04 -3.02 8.93
N ASP A 165 -23.22 -3.77 8.20
CA ASP A 165 -23.62 -4.52 7.02
C ASP A 165 -24.51 -5.72 7.37
N ASN A 166 -24.29 -6.35 8.54
CA ASN A 166 -25.00 -7.54 8.98
C ASN A 166 -25.57 -7.37 10.40
N PRO A 167 -26.62 -6.56 10.58
CA PRO A 167 -27.20 -6.29 11.90
C PRO A 167 -27.85 -7.54 12.55
N GLY A 168 -28.18 -8.56 11.74
CA GLY A 168 -28.71 -9.85 12.21
C GLY A 168 -27.65 -10.92 12.47
N LEU A 169 -26.38 -10.69 12.09
CA LEU A 169 -25.30 -11.65 12.29
C LEU A 169 -24.68 -11.45 13.68
N GLN A 170 -25.37 -11.96 14.70
CA GLN A 170 -24.82 -12.01 16.04
C GLN A 170 -23.77 -13.12 16.15
N ASN A 171 -22.62 -12.80 16.77
CA ASN A 171 -21.57 -13.77 17.04
C ASN A 171 -22.17 -15.01 17.76
N PRO A 172 -22.14 -16.22 17.17
CA PRO A 172 -22.74 -17.40 17.77
C PRO A 172 -22.07 -17.79 19.09
N PHE A 173 -20.83 -17.35 19.33
CA PHE A 173 -20.10 -17.58 20.58
C PHE A 173 -20.41 -16.59 21.69
N ASN A 174 -21.07 -15.46 21.39
CA ASN A 174 -21.57 -14.52 22.41
C ASN A 174 -23.07 -14.75 22.71
N GLN A 175 -23.60 -15.92 22.32
CA GLN A 175 -24.92 -16.37 22.73
C GLN A 175 -24.85 -16.81 24.20
N SER A 176 -24.79 -15.84 25.12
CA SER A 176 -25.09 -16.09 26.53
C SER A 176 -26.53 -16.60 26.73
N ASN A 177 -27.36 -16.55 25.68
CA ASN A 177 -28.68 -17.13 25.63
C ASN A 177 -28.77 -18.11 24.46
N VAL A 178 -28.26 -19.34 24.63
CA VAL A 178 -28.70 -20.47 23.81
C VAL A 178 -30.16 -20.74 24.19
N LEU A 179 -31.06 -19.98 23.58
CA LEU A 179 -32.50 -20.25 23.65
C LEU A 179 -32.69 -21.66 23.11
N ARG A 180 -33.34 -22.52 23.93
CA ARG A 180 -33.71 -23.87 23.48
C ARG A 180 -34.50 -23.72 22.18
N HIS A 181 -34.30 -24.63 21.23
CA HIS A 181 -34.87 -24.59 19.86
C HIS A 181 -36.40 -24.37 19.82
N ASN A 182 -37.12 -24.58 20.93
CA ASN A 182 -38.58 -24.40 21.05
C ASN A 182 -38.99 -23.42 22.18
N ALA A 183 -38.14 -22.47 22.56
CA ALA A 183 -38.49 -21.47 23.57
C ALA A 183 -39.56 -20.50 23.06
N SER A 184 -40.55 -20.20 23.88
CA SER A 184 -41.55 -19.17 23.55
C SER A 184 -40.96 -17.76 23.71
N LYS A 185 -41.56 -16.76 23.02
CA LYS A 185 -41.10 -15.37 23.10
C LYS A 185 -41.09 -14.82 24.55
N GLU A 186 -42.05 -15.25 25.37
CA GLU A 186 -42.12 -14.87 26.77
C GLU A 186 -40.98 -15.47 27.60
N GLU A 187 -40.52 -16.69 27.28
CA GLU A 187 -39.40 -17.33 27.95
C GLU A 187 -38.06 -16.68 27.57
N SER A 188 -37.93 -16.21 26.31
CA SER A 188 -36.75 -15.44 25.91
C SER A 188 -36.66 -14.10 26.61
N ASP A 189 -37.79 -13.39 26.72
CA ASP A 189 -37.84 -12.07 27.37
C ASP A 189 -37.53 -12.19 28.87
N LYS A 190 -38.08 -13.22 29.55
CA LYS A 190 -37.76 -13.52 30.96
C LYS A 190 -36.28 -13.85 31.18
N MET A 191 -35.64 -14.60 30.28
CA MET A 191 -34.19 -14.87 30.38
C MET A 191 -33.36 -13.59 30.23
N ILE A 192 -33.75 -12.71 29.31
CA ILE A 192 -33.07 -11.43 29.10
C ILE A 192 -33.22 -10.53 30.35
N GLU A 193 -34.41 -10.47 30.94
CA GLU A 193 -34.67 -9.71 32.17
C GLU A 193 -33.88 -10.25 33.36
N ALA A 194 -33.83 -11.57 33.55
CA ALA A 194 -33.04 -12.20 34.60
C ALA A 194 -31.54 -11.89 34.45
N ALA A 195 -31.01 -11.99 33.24
CA ALA A 195 -29.61 -11.64 32.97
C ALA A 195 -29.32 -10.14 33.21
N ARG A 196 -30.26 -9.25 32.89
CA ARG A 196 -30.16 -7.82 33.20
C ARG A 196 -30.15 -7.56 34.71
N GLN A 197 -31.04 -8.21 35.45
CA GLN A 197 -31.10 -8.09 36.92
C GLN A 197 -29.82 -8.59 37.59
N ASP A 198 -29.25 -9.71 37.13
CA ASP A 198 -27.96 -10.20 37.64
C ASP A 198 -26.81 -9.22 37.39
N ILE A 199 -26.77 -8.59 36.22
CA ILE A 199 -25.78 -7.55 35.90
C ILE A 199 -25.99 -6.32 36.78
N GLU A 200 -27.23 -5.86 36.94
CA GLU A 200 -27.58 -4.74 37.81
C GLU A 200 -27.18 -5.00 39.26
N ASN A 201 -27.46 -6.19 39.79
CA ASN A 201 -27.08 -6.59 41.14
C ASN A 201 -25.56 -6.63 41.32
N ARG A 202 -24.80 -7.04 40.29
CA ARG A 202 -23.32 -7.02 40.31
C ARG A 202 -22.74 -5.62 40.24
N LEU A 203 -23.39 -4.70 39.53
CA LEU A 203 -22.98 -3.29 39.40
C LEU A 203 -23.42 -2.43 40.58
N ARG A 204 -24.34 -2.93 41.41
CA ARG A 204 -24.84 -2.24 42.62
C ARG A 204 -23.92 -2.38 43.84
N VAL A 205 -22.81 -3.12 43.70
CA VAL A 205 -21.71 -3.21 44.68
C VAL A 205 -20.73 -2.08 44.45
#